data_AF-Q0IFK5-F1
#
_entry.id   AF-Q0IFK5-F1
#
_cell.length_a   1.000
_cell.length_b   1.000
_cell.length_c   1.000
_cell.angle_alpha   90.00
_cell.angle_beta   90.00
_cell.angle_gamma   90.00
#
_symmetry.space_group_name_H-M   'P 1'
#
loop_
_entity.id
_entity.type
_entity.pdbx_description
1 polymer ?
#
loop_
_entity_poly.entity_id
_entity_poly.type
_entity_poly.pdbx_seq_one_letter_code
_entity_poly.pdbx_strand_id
1 'polypeptide(L)'
;MSLWRTWSELRDQTKHSTIVNSTHCQQLATNVRCQQPHSEKVVVLKSPKPPLVLGAPPRLAYPLVVFMIREMESDELLHPDETVILVNVVHLRDPVCPLPTSILAQYLKQASGQLSCLKQLYLATGDPISADDGNPSQITGSLSLAEPVACADNSGPLLCSDSILRDCPGIEQLCVVCHYFPLSRALLPCRHTCICAVCFNKLDRCPMCRAAITSYFCIRTEEYVPPSNVEPKIF
;
A
#
# COMPACT_ATOMS: atom_id res chain seq x y z
N MET A 1 19.85 -7.06 13.29
CA MET A 1 18.81 -6.02 13.10
C MET A 1 19.44 -4.81 12.44
N SER A 2 19.42 -4.70 11.11
CA SER A 2 20.21 -3.71 10.36
C SER A 2 19.38 -2.52 9.85
N LEU A 3 18.08 -2.69 9.59
CA LEU A 3 17.28 -1.74 8.78
C LEU A 3 17.11 -0.33 9.37
N TRP A 4 17.35 -0.16 10.67
CA TRP A 4 17.28 1.13 11.36
C TRP A 4 18.53 2.00 11.17
N ARG A 5 19.63 1.38 10.69
CA ARG A 5 20.89 2.07 10.44
C ARG A 5 20.78 3.01 9.25
N THR A 6 21.64 4.02 9.22
CA THR A 6 21.75 4.95 8.09
C THR A 6 22.08 4.21 6.79
N TRP A 7 21.80 4.82 5.65
CA TRP A 7 22.13 4.21 4.36
C TRP A 7 23.64 4.04 4.18
N SER A 8 24.45 4.98 4.64
CA SER A 8 25.92 4.89 4.57
C SER A 8 26.46 3.63 5.26
N GLU A 9 25.85 3.20 6.37
CA GLU A 9 26.23 1.99 7.09
C GLU A 9 25.71 0.68 6.44
N LEU A 10 24.63 0.76 5.68
CA LEU A 10 23.97 -0.41 5.08
C LEU A 10 24.32 -0.65 3.62
N ARG A 11 24.71 0.38 2.89
CA ARG A 11 24.93 0.34 1.44
C ARG A 11 25.82 -0.83 1.03
N ASP A 12 26.95 -1.03 1.71
CA ASP A 12 27.86 -2.12 1.34
C ASP A 12 27.27 -3.52 1.64
N GLN A 13 26.45 -3.65 2.68
CA GLN A 13 25.72 -4.89 2.98
C GLN A 13 24.71 -5.24 1.88
N THR A 14 24.16 -4.23 1.18
CA THR A 14 23.25 -4.47 0.03
C THR A 14 23.99 -5.00 -1.19
N LYS A 15 25.29 -4.72 -1.34
CA LYS A 15 26.10 -5.26 -2.44
C LYS A 15 26.35 -6.75 -2.26
N HIS A 16 26.48 -7.20 -1.01
CA HIS A 16 26.82 -8.59 -0.68
C HIS A 16 25.63 -9.44 -0.30
N SER A 17 24.41 -8.90 -0.40
CA SER A 17 23.21 -9.57 0.10
C SER A 17 23.46 -10.02 1.55
N THR A 18 23.63 -9.05 2.45
CA THR A 18 23.74 -9.30 3.90
C THR A 18 22.90 -8.32 4.71
N ILE A 19 21.94 -7.65 4.06
CA ILE A 19 21.06 -6.66 4.70
C ILE A 19 20.19 -7.28 5.79
N VAL A 20 19.73 -8.51 5.63
CA VAL A 20 19.10 -9.29 6.70
C VAL A 20 20.09 -10.34 7.17
N ASN A 21 20.09 -10.62 8.47
CA ASN A 21 20.89 -11.70 9.03
C ASN A 21 20.42 -13.03 8.42
N SER A 22 21.37 -13.82 7.90
CA SER A 22 21.10 -15.13 7.32
C SER A 22 20.44 -16.11 8.30
N THR A 23 20.57 -15.89 9.61
CA THR A 23 19.84 -16.71 10.61
C THR A 23 18.35 -16.42 10.67
N HIS A 24 17.88 -15.31 10.11
CA HIS A 24 16.49 -14.86 10.14
C HIS A 24 15.79 -14.96 8.76
N CYS A 25 16.46 -15.52 7.75
CA CYS A 25 15.90 -15.69 6.42
C CYS A 25 16.48 -16.93 5.73
N GLN A 26 15.72 -17.55 4.86
CA GLN A 26 16.18 -18.76 4.15
C GLN A 26 16.73 -18.47 2.76
N GLN A 27 16.28 -17.38 2.13
CA GLN A 27 16.79 -16.91 0.85
C GLN A 27 16.78 -15.38 0.87
N LEU A 28 17.90 -14.77 0.52
CA LEU A 28 18.09 -13.34 0.77
C LEU A 28 17.98 -12.47 -0.49
N ALA A 29 18.41 -12.95 -1.66
CA ALA A 29 18.41 -12.10 -2.85
C ALA A 29 18.23 -12.89 -4.14
N THR A 30 17.50 -12.25 -5.07
CA THR A 30 17.60 -12.54 -6.51
C THR A 30 18.17 -11.29 -7.15
N ASN A 31 19.31 -11.40 -7.84
CA ASN A 31 19.91 -10.24 -8.49
C ASN A 31 19.11 -9.88 -9.75
N VAL A 32 18.56 -8.67 -9.77
CA VAL A 32 17.80 -8.11 -10.90
C VAL A 32 18.45 -6.85 -11.49
N ARG A 33 19.72 -6.54 -11.14
CA ARG A 33 20.41 -5.29 -11.51
C ARG A 33 20.74 -5.17 -13.00
N CYS A 34 20.90 -6.29 -13.71
CA CYS A 34 21.23 -6.28 -15.14
C CYS A 34 20.00 -6.32 -16.06
N GLN A 35 18.93 -5.58 -15.74
CA GLN A 35 17.71 -5.53 -16.55
C GLN A 35 17.60 -4.19 -17.27
N GLN A 36 16.91 -4.17 -18.41
CA GLN A 36 16.64 -2.91 -19.10
C GLN A 36 15.72 -2.03 -18.25
N PRO A 37 15.97 -0.71 -18.17
CA PRO A 37 15.08 0.22 -17.48
C PRO A 37 13.64 0.07 -17.98
N HIS A 38 12.68 0.10 -17.05
CA HIS A 38 11.24 0.00 -17.32
C HIS A 38 10.77 -1.33 -17.98
N SER A 39 11.59 -2.38 -17.97
CA SER A 39 11.16 -3.71 -18.42
C SER A 39 10.38 -4.47 -17.34
N GLU A 40 9.36 -5.22 -17.75
CA GLU A 40 8.65 -6.13 -16.87
C GLU A 40 9.43 -7.45 -16.75
N LYS A 41 9.59 -7.94 -15.53
CA LYS A 41 10.28 -9.20 -15.25
C LYS A 41 9.48 -10.07 -14.29
N VAL A 42 9.22 -11.30 -14.71
CA VAL A 42 8.67 -12.34 -13.85
C VAL A 42 9.80 -13.06 -13.12
N VAL A 43 9.79 -13.03 -11.79
CA VAL A 43 10.73 -13.76 -10.94
C VAL A 43 9.98 -14.92 -10.28
N VAL A 44 10.44 -16.14 -10.55
CA VAL A 44 9.86 -17.35 -9.94
C VAL A 44 10.70 -17.75 -8.74
N LEU A 45 10.13 -17.64 -7.55
CA LEU A 45 10.73 -18.12 -6.31
C LEU A 45 10.16 -19.50 -5.97
N LYS A 46 11.01 -20.41 -5.50
CA LYS A 46 10.59 -21.74 -5.05
C LYS A 46 10.69 -21.82 -3.55
N SER A 47 9.75 -22.54 -2.92
CA SER A 47 9.86 -22.84 -1.50
C SER A 47 11.17 -23.58 -1.24
N PRO A 48 11.97 -23.15 -0.24
CA PRO A 48 13.15 -23.88 0.18
C PRO A 48 12.80 -25.30 0.64
N LYS A 49 13.79 -26.20 0.57
CA LYS A 49 13.69 -27.57 1.10
C LYS A 49 14.55 -27.67 2.36
N PRO A 50 13.99 -28.10 3.52
CA PRO A 50 12.60 -28.54 3.74
C PRO A 50 11.60 -27.36 3.73
N PRO A 51 10.29 -27.63 3.55
CA PRO A 51 9.26 -26.61 3.54
C PRO A 51 9.27 -25.77 4.83
N LEU A 52 8.96 -24.48 4.69
CA LEU A 52 8.81 -23.56 5.82
C LEU A 52 7.67 -24.02 6.74
N VAL A 53 8.00 -24.40 7.98
CA VAL A 53 7.01 -24.68 9.03
C VAL A 53 6.68 -23.38 9.75
N LEU A 54 5.67 -22.67 9.24
CA LEU A 54 5.27 -21.35 9.76
C LEU A 54 4.32 -21.43 10.97
N GLY A 55 3.72 -22.60 11.20
CA GLY A 55 2.75 -22.81 12.27
C GLY A 55 1.40 -22.12 12.03
N ALA A 56 0.51 -22.28 13.02
CA ALA A 56 -0.79 -21.62 13.06
C ALA A 56 -0.64 -20.10 13.32
N PRO A 57 -1.58 -19.27 12.86
CA PRO A 57 -1.65 -17.87 13.26
C PRO A 57 -1.79 -17.71 14.78
N PRO A 58 -1.24 -16.64 15.40
CA PRO A 58 -0.36 -15.63 14.80
C PRO A 58 1.05 -16.20 14.54
N ARG A 59 1.56 -16.00 13.32
CA ARG A 59 2.87 -16.52 12.92
C ARG A 59 4.00 -15.68 13.52
N LEU A 60 5.08 -16.35 13.88
CA LEU A 60 6.32 -15.70 14.34
C LEU A 60 7.30 -15.36 13.20
N ALA A 61 7.00 -15.82 11.98
CA ALA A 61 7.80 -15.57 10.79
C ALA A 61 6.91 -15.22 9.60
N TYR A 62 7.40 -14.33 8.75
CA TYR A 62 6.73 -13.98 7.50
C TYR A 62 7.11 -14.96 6.39
N PRO A 63 6.14 -15.45 5.59
CA PRO A 63 6.41 -16.40 4.51
C PRO A 63 7.28 -15.79 3.41
N LEU A 64 7.07 -14.51 3.10
CA LEU A 64 7.84 -13.78 2.09
C LEU A 64 8.01 -12.31 2.49
N VAL A 65 9.25 -11.82 2.38
CA VAL A 65 9.57 -10.39 2.50
C VAL A 65 10.38 -9.98 1.28
N VAL A 66 9.91 -8.97 0.55
CA VAL A 66 10.54 -8.48 -0.68
C VAL A 66 11.17 -7.11 -0.42
N PHE A 67 12.48 -7.02 -0.65
CA PHE A 67 13.23 -5.78 -0.59
C PHE A 67 13.49 -5.26 -2.00
N MET A 68 12.96 -4.08 -2.31
CA MET A 68 13.34 -3.32 -3.49
C MET A 68 14.33 -2.25 -3.07
N ILE A 69 15.58 -2.40 -3.49
CA ILE A 69 16.69 -1.53 -3.10
C ILE A 69 17.08 -0.70 -4.31
N ARG A 70 17.15 0.62 -4.14
CA ARG A 70 17.58 1.54 -5.19
C ARG A 70 19.04 1.23 -5.56
N GLU A 71 19.29 1.08 -6.86
CA GLU A 71 20.66 1.02 -7.38
C GLU A 71 21.26 2.43 -7.37
N MET A 72 22.50 2.54 -6.91
CA MET A 72 23.17 3.81 -6.70
C MET A 72 24.64 3.72 -7.06
N GLU A 73 25.19 4.82 -7.53
CA GLU A 73 26.62 4.97 -7.76
C GLU A 73 27.38 5.12 -6.42
N SER A 74 28.66 4.77 -6.41
CA SER A 74 29.50 4.78 -5.20
C SER A 74 29.62 6.16 -4.54
N ASP A 75 29.57 7.22 -5.35
CA ASP A 75 29.83 8.60 -4.93
C ASP A 75 28.56 9.46 -4.88
N GLU A 76 27.38 8.85 -5.04
CA GLU A 76 26.09 9.56 -4.99
C GLU A 76 25.81 10.04 -3.55
N LEU A 77 25.77 11.36 -3.36
CA LEU A 77 25.39 12.00 -2.11
C LEU A 77 23.86 12.10 -2.02
N LEU A 78 23.25 11.30 -1.14
CA LEU A 78 21.80 11.33 -0.93
C LEU A 78 21.39 12.40 0.09
N HIS A 79 20.26 13.05 -0.17
CA HIS A 79 19.56 13.76 0.89
C HIS A 79 19.02 12.76 1.93
N PRO A 80 19.01 13.09 3.25
CA PRO A 80 18.53 12.18 4.30
C PRO A 80 17.12 11.64 4.09
N ASP A 81 16.25 12.39 3.43
CA ASP A 81 14.84 12.02 3.18
C ASP A 81 14.62 11.15 1.94
N GLU A 82 15.65 10.94 1.13
CA GLU A 82 15.53 10.12 -0.07
C GLU A 82 15.26 8.66 0.27
N THR A 83 14.36 8.05 -0.51
CA THR A 83 13.99 6.65 -0.35
C THR A 83 15.08 5.76 -0.95
N VAL A 84 15.57 4.82 -0.16
CA VAL A 84 16.62 3.88 -0.55
C VAL A 84 16.11 2.44 -0.63
N ILE A 85 15.09 2.08 0.17
CA ILE A 85 14.52 0.73 0.19
C ILE A 85 13.01 0.79 0.37
N LEU A 86 12.29 0.00 -0.42
CA LEU A 86 10.89 -0.37 -0.18
C LEU A 86 10.82 -1.84 0.26
N VAL A 87 10.27 -2.07 1.45
CA VAL A 87 10.10 -3.41 2.05
C VAL A 87 8.64 -3.80 1.96
N ASN A 88 8.34 -4.99 1.41
CA ASN A 88 6.99 -5.53 1.32
C ASN A 88 6.92 -6.84 2.08
N VAL A 89 6.04 -6.92 3.07
CA VAL A 89 5.75 -8.14 3.81
C VAL A 89 4.54 -8.78 3.16
N VAL A 90 4.71 -9.99 2.61
CA VAL A 90 3.69 -10.67 1.82
C VAL A 90 3.26 -11.93 2.55
N HIS A 91 1.95 -12.06 2.77
CA HIS A 91 1.34 -13.32 3.16
C HIS A 91 1.18 -14.21 1.94
N LEU A 92 1.50 -15.50 2.07
CA LEU A 92 1.27 -16.50 1.04
C LEU A 92 0.18 -17.45 1.53
N ARG A 93 -0.87 -17.62 0.74
CA ARG A 93 -1.91 -18.61 1.02
C ARG A 93 -1.29 -20.00 1.15
N ASP A 94 -1.63 -20.69 2.23
CA ASP A 94 -1.21 -22.08 2.46
C ASP A 94 -2.30 -22.86 3.23
N PRO A 95 -2.16 -24.18 3.42
CA PRO A 95 -3.17 -24.99 4.10
C PRO A 95 -3.43 -24.60 5.57
N VAL A 96 -2.48 -23.96 6.25
CA VAL A 96 -2.59 -23.60 7.68
C VAL A 96 -3.15 -22.19 7.85
N CYS A 97 -2.86 -21.27 6.93
CA CYS A 97 -3.42 -19.93 6.86
C CYS A 97 -4.03 -19.73 5.46
N PRO A 98 -5.31 -20.09 5.27
CA PRO A 98 -5.96 -20.10 3.97
C PRO A 98 -6.35 -18.70 3.47
N LEU A 99 -5.96 -17.65 4.18
CA LEU A 99 -6.18 -16.27 3.75
C LEU A 99 -5.53 -16.07 2.37
N PRO A 100 -6.17 -15.33 1.46
CA PRO A 100 -5.62 -15.10 0.14
C PRO A 100 -4.26 -14.38 0.21
N THR A 101 -3.37 -14.72 -0.71
CA THR A 101 -2.05 -14.09 -0.84
C THR A 101 -2.20 -12.57 -0.98
N SER A 102 -1.57 -11.80 -0.09
CA SER A 102 -1.72 -10.35 -0.03
C SER A 102 -0.51 -9.68 0.64
N ILE A 103 -0.38 -8.37 0.47
CA ILE A 103 0.63 -7.59 1.18
C ILE A 103 0.09 -7.25 2.57
N LEU A 104 0.80 -7.70 3.62
CA LEU A 104 0.44 -7.44 5.02
C LEU A 104 0.88 -6.04 5.48
N ALA A 105 2.06 -5.63 5.05
CA ALA A 105 2.65 -4.35 5.42
C ALA A 105 3.67 -3.92 4.39
N GLN A 106 3.81 -2.61 4.24
CA GLN A 106 4.87 -2.02 3.44
C GLN A 106 5.62 -1.00 4.28
N TYR A 107 6.94 -0.93 4.11
CA TYR A 107 7.78 0.03 4.79
C TYR A 107 8.69 0.75 3.81
N LEU A 108 8.80 2.05 3.97
CA LEU A 108 9.69 2.90 3.21
C LEU A 108 10.87 3.29 4.09
N LYS A 109 12.07 2.97 3.62
CA LYS A 109 13.32 3.31 4.29
C LYS A 109 13.99 4.48 3.60
N GLN A 110 14.32 5.50 4.38
CA GLN A 110 15.05 6.68 3.92
C GLN A 110 16.54 6.57 4.24
N ALA A 111 17.33 7.41 3.56
CA ALA A 111 18.79 7.47 3.69
C ALA A 111 19.25 7.77 5.13
N SER A 112 18.46 8.58 5.85
CA SER A 112 18.67 8.93 7.26
C SER A 112 18.67 7.75 8.23
N GLY A 113 18.11 6.60 7.84
CA GLY A 113 17.82 5.51 8.76
C GLY A 113 16.34 5.34 9.04
N GLN A 114 15.54 6.39 8.84
CA GLN A 114 14.11 6.38 9.13
C GLN A 114 13.38 5.28 8.35
N LEU A 115 12.54 4.53 9.07
CA LEU A 115 11.70 3.49 8.53
C LEU A 115 10.24 3.83 8.81
N SER A 116 9.48 4.10 7.76
CA SER A 116 8.09 4.52 7.85
C SER A 116 7.18 3.41 7.34
N CYS A 117 6.19 2.99 8.14
CA CYS A 117 5.13 2.11 7.66
C CYS A 117 4.24 2.88 6.67
N LEU A 118 4.07 2.34 5.47
CA LEU A 118 3.15 2.87 4.49
C LEU A 118 1.74 2.42 4.86
N LYS A 119 0.94 3.36 5.36
CA LYS A 119 -0.48 3.16 5.60
C LYS A 119 -1.24 3.48 4.32
N GLN A 120 -2.12 2.58 3.91
CA GLN A 120 -3.06 2.82 2.81
C GLN A 120 -3.88 4.08 3.13
N LEU A 121 -4.02 4.95 2.13
CA LEU A 121 -4.85 6.15 2.25
C LEU A 121 -6.30 5.70 2.39
N TYR A 122 -7.02 6.27 3.37
CA TYR A 122 -8.42 5.94 3.57
C TYR A 122 -9.24 6.55 2.42
N LEU A 123 -9.79 5.69 1.56
CA LEU A 123 -10.73 6.03 0.50
C LEU A 123 -12.14 5.90 1.08
N ALA A 124 -12.90 6.98 1.09
CA ALA A 124 -14.30 6.91 1.49
C ALA A 124 -15.09 6.17 0.39
N THR A 125 -15.49 4.93 0.66
CA THR A 125 -16.47 4.22 -0.16
C THR A 125 -17.86 4.68 0.30
N GLY A 126 -18.68 5.14 -0.64
CA GLY A 126 -20.08 5.49 -0.37
C GLY A 126 -20.97 4.24 -0.46
N ASP A 127 -21.95 4.13 0.44
CA ASP A 127 -22.96 3.08 0.41
C ASP A 127 -23.88 3.24 -0.83
N PRO A 128 -24.12 2.18 -1.62
CA PRO A 128 -25.13 2.23 -2.67
C PRO A 128 -26.52 2.04 -2.03
N ILE A 129 -27.24 3.12 -1.74
CA ILE A 129 -28.66 3.06 -1.37
C ILE A 129 -29.57 3.34 -2.56
N SER A 130 -30.28 2.27 -2.95
CA SER A 130 -31.72 2.22 -3.23
C SER A 130 -32.24 2.77 -4.56
N ALA A 131 -32.32 1.88 -5.56
CA ALA A 131 -33.45 1.82 -6.47
C ALA A 131 -34.11 0.43 -6.32
N ASP A 132 -35.35 0.47 -5.85
CA ASP A 132 -36.28 -0.63 -5.66
C ASP A 132 -36.67 -1.24 -7.02
N ASP A 133 -36.40 -2.53 -7.22
CA ASP A 133 -37.45 -3.56 -7.35
C ASP A 133 -36.84 -4.89 -7.85
N GLY A 134 -37.14 -5.98 -7.13
CA GLY A 134 -37.09 -7.34 -7.67
C GLY A 134 -35.72 -8.04 -7.75
N ASN A 135 -35.23 -8.50 -6.60
CA ASN A 135 -34.26 -9.60 -6.41
C ASN A 135 -32.77 -9.26 -6.65
N PRO A 136 -31.93 -9.12 -5.60
CA PRO A 136 -30.71 -9.96 -5.55
C PRO A 136 -30.10 -10.21 -4.15
N SER A 137 -29.29 -11.27 -4.09
CA SER A 137 -28.32 -11.61 -3.05
C SER A 137 -27.40 -10.43 -2.69
N GLN A 138 -27.58 -9.81 -1.52
CA GLN A 138 -26.81 -8.63 -1.10
C GLN A 138 -25.47 -9.00 -0.48
N ILE A 139 -24.39 -8.65 -1.18
CA ILE A 139 -23.01 -8.59 -0.70
C ILE A 139 -22.74 -7.12 -0.35
N THR A 140 -22.66 -6.79 0.93
CA THR A 140 -22.33 -5.44 1.42
C THR A 140 -20.82 -5.35 1.69
N GLY A 141 -20.13 -4.52 0.89
CA GLY A 141 -18.68 -4.30 1.01
C GLY A 141 -18.35 -3.28 2.09
N SER A 142 -18.00 -3.76 3.27
CA SER A 142 -17.32 -2.98 4.33
C SER A 142 -15.80 -3.22 4.23
N LEU A 143 -15.00 -2.15 4.20
CA LEU A 143 -13.53 -2.24 4.17
C LEU A 143 -12.98 -1.95 5.58
N SER A 144 -12.64 -3.01 6.31
CA SER A 144 -12.08 -2.92 7.67
C SER A 144 -10.56 -2.69 7.69
N LEU A 145 -10.15 -1.79 8.59
CA LEU A 145 -8.81 -1.72 9.18
C LEU A 145 -8.52 -2.98 10.00
N ALA A 146 -7.25 -3.41 10.03
CA ALA A 146 -6.74 -4.29 11.08
C ALA A 146 -6.23 -3.45 12.27
N GLU A 147 -6.79 -3.68 13.46
CA GLU A 147 -6.23 -3.29 14.77
C GLU A 147 -6.30 -4.51 15.73
N PRO A 148 -5.51 -4.54 16.82
CA PRO A 148 -5.02 -5.78 17.44
C PRO A 148 -6.03 -6.47 18.37
N VAL A 149 -5.81 -7.77 18.57
CA VAL A 149 -6.66 -8.74 19.27
C VAL A 149 -6.95 -8.38 20.74
N ALA A 150 -8.24 -8.42 21.10
CA ALA A 150 -8.73 -8.77 22.44
C ALA A 150 -9.89 -9.78 22.29
N CYS A 151 -9.97 -10.72 23.23
CA CYS A 151 -10.60 -12.04 23.11
C CYS A 151 -12.13 -12.08 23.06
N ALA A 152 -12.64 -13.17 22.45
CA ALA A 152 -13.94 -13.84 22.62
C ALA A 152 -15.23 -13.07 22.25
N ASP A 153 -15.81 -13.31 21.07
CA ASP A 153 -16.85 -14.33 20.87
C ASP A 153 -17.37 -14.34 19.41
N ASN A 154 -17.68 -15.56 18.98
CA ASN A 154 -18.22 -16.07 17.73
C ASN A 154 -18.87 -15.09 16.71
N SER A 155 -18.12 -14.68 15.68
CA SER A 155 -18.55 -14.40 14.28
C SER A 155 -17.31 -13.93 13.48
N GLY A 156 -16.67 -14.84 12.74
CA GLY A 156 -15.39 -14.54 12.06
C GLY A 156 -15.54 -13.57 10.88
N PRO A 157 -14.67 -12.55 10.73
CA PRO A 157 -14.72 -11.65 9.57
C PRO A 157 -13.96 -12.23 8.37
N LEU A 158 -14.57 -12.09 7.18
CA LEU A 158 -14.08 -12.54 5.89
C LEU A 158 -13.09 -11.52 5.30
N LEU A 159 -11.94 -12.02 4.81
CA LEU A 159 -10.86 -11.26 4.21
C LEU A 159 -11.21 -10.89 2.75
N CYS A 160 -11.34 -9.60 2.44
CA CYS A 160 -11.34 -9.14 1.05
C CYS A 160 -9.90 -8.85 0.59
N SER A 161 -9.50 -9.51 -0.49
CA SER A 161 -8.15 -9.52 -1.04
C SER A 161 -7.99 -8.46 -2.11
N ASP A 162 -6.82 -7.82 -2.14
CA ASP A 162 -6.33 -6.89 -3.16
C ASP A 162 -6.12 -7.54 -4.55
N SER A 163 -7.13 -8.22 -5.10
CA SER A 163 -7.01 -8.91 -6.40
C SER A 163 -8.16 -8.65 -7.37
N ILE A 164 -9.11 -7.76 -7.06
CA ILE A 164 -10.32 -7.55 -7.91
C ILE A 164 -10.34 -6.18 -8.64
N LEU A 165 -9.28 -5.38 -8.62
CA LEU A 165 -9.25 -4.12 -9.39
C LEU A 165 -8.84 -4.28 -10.88
N ARG A 166 -8.80 -5.51 -11.42
CA ARG A 166 -8.45 -5.73 -12.84
C ARG A 166 -9.56 -6.29 -13.72
N ASP A 167 -10.74 -6.66 -13.20
CA ASP A 167 -11.74 -7.34 -14.06
C ASP A 167 -13.24 -7.12 -13.74
N CYS A 168 -13.62 -5.99 -13.12
CA CYS A 168 -15.04 -5.63 -12.97
C CYS A 168 -15.30 -4.22 -13.55
N PRO A 169 -15.98 -4.09 -14.70
CA PRO A 169 -16.34 -2.79 -15.23
C PRO A 169 -17.49 -2.21 -14.38
N GLY A 170 -17.26 -1.06 -13.74
CA GLY A 170 -18.36 -0.13 -13.46
C GLY A 170 -18.58 0.41 -12.05
N ILE A 171 -17.74 0.13 -11.06
CA ILE A 171 -17.87 0.84 -9.76
C ILE A 171 -16.65 1.74 -9.55
N GLU A 172 -16.67 2.89 -10.23
CA GLU A 172 -15.74 3.97 -9.95
C GLU A 172 -16.05 4.55 -8.56
N GLN A 173 -15.04 4.68 -7.71
CA GLN A 173 -15.20 5.40 -6.45
C GLN A 173 -15.39 6.90 -6.76
N LEU A 174 -16.59 7.42 -6.50
CA LEU A 174 -16.99 8.79 -6.80
C LEU A 174 -16.78 9.72 -5.60
N CYS A 175 -16.58 11.00 -5.90
CA CYS A 175 -16.51 12.09 -4.94
C CYS A 175 -17.75 12.13 -4.04
N VAL A 176 -17.57 12.20 -2.72
CA VAL A 176 -18.69 12.27 -1.74
C VAL A 176 -19.46 13.59 -1.80
N VAL A 177 -18.95 14.58 -2.53
CA VAL A 177 -19.56 15.90 -2.65
C VAL A 177 -20.44 15.97 -3.89
N CYS A 178 -19.93 15.55 -5.06
CA CYS A 178 -20.69 15.64 -6.30
C CYS A 178 -21.31 14.32 -6.75
N HIS A 179 -20.85 13.19 -6.23
CA HIS A 179 -21.26 11.83 -6.64
C HIS A 179 -21.24 11.61 -8.16
N TYR A 180 -20.35 12.34 -8.85
CA TYR A 180 -20.31 12.38 -10.32
C TYR A 180 -18.91 12.13 -10.83
N PHE A 181 -17.92 12.85 -10.31
CA PHE A 181 -16.53 12.69 -10.72
C PHE A 181 -15.78 11.71 -9.82
N PRO A 182 -14.79 10.97 -10.36
CA PRO A 182 -13.98 10.06 -9.59
C PRO A 182 -13.15 10.76 -8.52
N LEU A 183 -12.88 10.06 -7.42
CA LEU A 183 -11.94 10.49 -6.39
C LEU A 183 -10.55 10.76 -6.98
N SER A 184 -9.95 11.93 -6.77
CA SER A 184 -8.63 12.23 -7.32
C SER A 184 -7.60 12.78 -6.36
N ARG A 185 -7.98 13.18 -5.14
CA ARG A 185 -7.07 13.86 -4.21
C ARG A 185 -7.12 13.29 -2.80
N ALA A 186 -5.95 13.11 -2.22
CA ALA A 186 -5.78 12.83 -0.79
C ALA A 186 -5.52 14.13 -0.02
N LEU A 187 -6.29 14.37 1.04
CA LEU A 187 -6.29 15.63 1.78
C LEU A 187 -5.35 15.58 2.98
N LEU A 188 -4.35 16.46 3.07
CA LEU A 188 -3.41 16.49 4.19
C LEU A 188 -3.83 17.52 5.25
N PRO A 189 -3.62 17.23 6.55
CA PRO A 189 -2.89 16.07 7.10
C PRO A 189 -3.76 14.81 7.30
N CYS A 190 -5.08 14.88 7.09
CA CYS A 190 -6.02 13.82 7.49
C CYS A 190 -5.99 12.55 6.63
N ARG A 191 -5.36 12.61 5.45
CA ARG A 191 -5.20 11.54 4.45
C ARG A 191 -6.50 10.95 3.89
N HIS A 192 -7.65 11.58 4.10
CA HIS A 192 -8.89 11.15 3.48
C HIS A 192 -8.86 11.42 1.97
N THR A 193 -9.20 10.40 1.19
CA THR A 193 -9.46 10.53 -0.23
C THR A 193 -10.96 10.38 -0.44
N CYS A 194 -11.64 11.51 -0.53
CA CYS A 194 -13.10 11.57 -0.55
C CYS A 194 -13.64 12.55 -1.59
N ILE A 195 -12.77 13.27 -2.31
CA ILE A 195 -13.18 14.30 -3.26
C ILE A 195 -12.46 14.23 -4.60
N CYS A 196 -13.13 14.75 -5.63
CA CYS A 196 -12.56 15.02 -6.95
C CYS A 196 -11.85 16.38 -7.00
N ALA A 197 -11.14 16.62 -8.09
CA ALA A 197 -10.44 17.88 -8.37
C ALA A 197 -11.35 19.11 -8.36
N VAL A 198 -12.53 18.99 -8.97
CA VAL A 198 -13.49 20.09 -9.11
C VAL A 198 -14.04 20.53 -7.75
N CYS A 199 -14.38 19.56 -6.89
CA CYS A 199 -14.90 19.83 -5.55
C CYS A 199 -13.82 20.36 -4.60
N PHE A 200 -12.56 19.92 -4.77
CA PHE A 200 -11.44 20.39 -3.94
C PHE A 200 -11.29 21.91 -3.97
N ASN A 201 -11.42 22.56 -5.13
CA ASN A 201 -11.27 24.01 -5.23
C ASN A 201 -12.30 24.78 -4.36
N LYS A 202 -13.44 24.16 -4.07
CA LYS A 202 -14.55 24.74 -3.28
C LYS A 202 -14.45 24.46 -1.77
N LEU A 203 -13.44 23.72 -1.31
CA LEU A 203 -13.35 23.23 0.07
C LEU A 203 -12.03 23.64 0.75
N ASP A 204 -12.11 24.04 2.02
CA ASP A 204 -10.96 24.32 2.90
C ASP A 204 -10.82 23.25 4.01
N ARG A 205 -11.82 22.40 4.19
CA ARG A 205 -11.87 21.33 5.18
C ARG A 205 -12.28 20.00 4.56
N CYS A 206 -11.76 18.90 5.11
CA CYS A 206 -12.12 17.55 4.69
C CYS A 206 -13.60 17.24 4.99
N PRO A 207 -14.41 16.80 4.01
CA PRO A 207 -15.81 16.42 4.24
C PRO A 207 -16.00 15.29 5.26
N MET A 208 -15.04 14.38 5.38
CA MET A 208 -15.14 13.21 6.27
C MET A 208 -14.84 13.55 7.72
N CYS A 209 -13.77 14.31 7.99
CA CYS A 209 -13.26 14.53 9.35
C CYS A 209 -13.18 15.99 9.78
N ARG A 210 -13.56 16.93 8.90
CA ARG A 210 -13.56 18.39 9.14
C ARG A 210 -12.20 19.01 9.46
N ALA A 211 -11.11 18.24 9.36
CA ALA A 211 -9.75 18.75 9.44
C ALA A 211 -9.48 19.78 8.34
N ALA A 212 -8.73 20.83 8.69
CA ALA A 212 -8.28 21.83 7.71
C ALA A 212 -7.38 21.16 6.67
N ILE A 213 -7.62 21.49 5.39
CA ILE A 213 -6.80 21.03 4.28
C ILE A 213 -5.62 22.00 4.20
N THR A 214 -4.40 21.49 4.42
CA THR A 214 -3.17 22.30 4.34
C THR A 214 -2.38 22.03 3.07
N SER A 215 -2.53 20.84 2.51
CA SER A 215 -1.92 20.43 1.24
C SER A 215 -2.65 19.19 0.71
N TYR A 216 -2.32 18.78 -0.51
CA TYR A 216 -2.89 17.59 -1.14
C TYR A 216 -1.89 16.96 -2.10
N PHE A 217 -2.18 15.73 -2.53
CA PHE A 217 -1.56 15.13 -3.70
C PHE A 217 -2.60 14.35 -4.50
N CYS A 218 -2.32 14.18 -5.80
CA CYS A 218 -3.19 13.47 -6.72
C CYS A 218 -2.97 11.96 -6.61
N ILE A 219 -4.07 11.20 -6.55
CA ILE A 219 -4.05 9.72 -6.52
C ILE A 219 -4.40 9.09 -7.88
N ARG A 220 -4.80 9.90 -8.86
CA ARG A 220 -5.02 9.51 -10.27
C ARG A 220 -4.90 10.73 -11.19
N THR A 221 -4.86 10.50 -12.50
CA THR A 221 -4.91 11.56 -13.50
C THR A 221 -6.27 12.25 -13.51
N GLU A 222 -6.28 13.55 -13.80
CA GLU A 222 -7.46 14.42 -13.71
C GLU A 222 -7.99 14.82 -15.11
N GLU A 223 -7.93 13.90 -16.07
CA GLU A 223 -8.30 14.14 -17.49
C GLU A 223 -9.78 14.53 -17.68
N TYR A 224 -10.64 14.20 -16.71
CA TYR A 224 -12.06 14.55 -16.72
C TYR A 224 -12.34 16.01 -16.33
N VAL A 225 -11.33 16.76 -15.87
CA VAL A 225 -11.51 18.12 -15.36
C VAL A 225 -11.54 19.11 -16.53
N PRO A 226 -12.63 19.88 -16.71
CA PRO A 226 -12.68 20.88 -17.76
C PRO A 226 -11.66 22.01 -17.50
N PRO A 227 -11.08 22.62 -18.55
CA PRO A 227 -9.98 23.58 -18.46
C PRO A 227 -10.30 24.83 -17.62
N SER A 228 -11.58 25.17 -17.44
CA SER A 228 -12.03 26.27 -16.59
C SER A 228 -11.86 26.03 -15.09
N ASN A 229 -11.57 24.80 -14.64
CA ASN A 229 -11.47 24.40 -13.24
C ASN A 229 -10.05 23.97 -12.81
N VAL A 230 -9.03 24.23 -13.65
CA VAL A 230 -7.65 23.72 -13.46
C VAL A 230 -6.80 24.59 -12.52
N GLU A 231 -7.32 25.71 -12.02
CA GLU A 231 -6.51 26.59 -11.16
C GLU A 231 -6.05 25.87 -9.88
N PRO A 232 -4.72 25.79 -9.64
CA PRO A 232 -4.20 25.18 -8.43
C PRO A 232 -4.52 26.08 -7.24
N LYS A 233 -5.25 25.54 -6.26
CA LYS A 233 -5.45 26.22 -4.98
C LYS A 233 -4.12 26.37 -4.26
N ILE A 234 -3.69 27.62 -4.07
CA ILE A 234 -2.50 27.98 -3.30
C ILE A 234 -2.91 28.07 -1.83
N PHE A 235 -2.14 27.42 -0.95
CA PHE A 235 -2.29 27.49 0.49
C PHE A 235 -1.34 28.53 1.09
#